data_AF-A0A3P5ZBJ2-F1
#
_entry.id   AF-A0A3P5ZBJ2-F1
#
_cell.length_a   1.000
_cell.length_b   1.000
_cell.length_c   1.000
_cell.angle_alpha   90.00
_cell.angle_beta   90.00
_cell.angle_gamma   90.00
#
_symmetry.space_group_name_H-M   'P 1'
#
loop_
_entity.id
_entity.type
_entity.pdbx_description
1 polymer ?
#
loop_
_entity_poly.entity_id
_entity_poly.type
_entity_poly.pdbx_seq_one_letter_code
_entity_poly.pdbx_strand_id
1 'polypeptide(L)'
;MWDQKPSFTLEIGNFSNKEAVIASNVFEAGGCEWYLSVHPKGVSGRFNGHLCLFLNVANRKSLRTGWRRSVKFCFLVLNESNKELYRSPVEKASSLFCAWNQHGVSERSSL
;
A
#
# COMPACT_ATOMS: atom_id res chain seq x y z
N MET A 1 13.20 -21.78 -10.88
CA MET A 1 13.62 -20.63 -10.04
C MET A 1 12.51 -19.57 -10.02
N TRP A 2 11.26 -19.89 -9.60
CA TRP A 2 10.13 -18.93 -9.59
C TRP A 2 9.29 -19.06 -8.31
N ASP A 3 9.93 -19.20 -7.15
CA ASP A 3 9.23 -19.39 -5.87
C ASP A 3 9.42 -18.26 -4.86
N GLN A 4 10.09 -17.16 -5.23
CA GLN A 4 10.10 -15.98 -4.37
C GLN A 4 8.93 -15.08 -4.72
N LYS A 5 7.90 -15.15 -3.88
CA LYS A 5 6.88 -14.10 -3.81
C LYS A 5 7.61 -12.79 -3.47
N PRO A 6 7.53 -11.73 -4.30
CA PRO A 6 8.25 -10.50 -4.06
C PRO A 6 7.83 -9.90 -2.71
N SER A 7 8.81 -9.55 -1.89
CA SER A 7 8.63 -8.84 -0.62
C SER A 7 9.39 -7.53 -0.63
N PHE A 8 8.86 -6.54 0.09
CA PHE A 8 9.48 -5.25 0.29
C PHE A 8 9.48 -4.95 1.78
N THR A 9 10.61 -4.45 2.29
CA THR A 9 10.78 -4.11 3.71
C THR A 9 11.05 -2.62 3.84
N LEU A 10 10.32 -1.95 4.74
CA LEU A 10 10.58 -0.59 5.16
C LEU A 10 11.04 -0.60 6.61
N GLU A 11 12.30 -0.24 6.85
CA GLU A 11 12.83 -0.07 8.19
C GLU A 11 12.54 1.34 8.70
N ILE A 12 11.99 1.45 9.91
CA ILE A 12 11.67 2.74 10.52
C ILE A 12 12.37 2.83 11.88
N GLY A 13 13.47 3.60 11.91
CA GLY A 13 14.16 3.91 13.15
C GLY A 13 13.35 4.85 14.06
N ASN A 14 13.48 4.66 15.37
CA ASN A 14 12.82 5.46 16.41
C ASN A 14 11.30 5.61 16.17
N PHE A 15 10.63 4.50 15.82
CA PHE A 15 9.22 4.49 15.43
C PHE A 15 8.30 5.17 16.45
N SER A 16 8.54 5.00 17.74
CA SER A 16 7.75 5.60 18.83
C SER A 16 7.67 7.12 18.77
N ASN A 17 8.67 7.78 18.17
CA ASN A 17 8.76 9.25 18.05
C ASN A 17 8.15 9.76 16.74
N LYS A 18 7.60 8.89 15.89
CA LYS A 18 7.04 9.27 14.59
C LYS A 18 5.57 9.64 14.75
N GLU A 19 5.21 10.81 14.24
CA GLU A 19 3.83 11.30 14.21
C GLU A 19 3.34 11.51 12.78
N ALA A 20 4.20 12.05 11.92
CA ALA A 20 3.92 12.27 10.51
C ALA A 20 3.82 10.95 9.73
N VAL A 21 3.11 11.00 8.60
CA VAL A 21 3.03 9.90 7.64
C VAL A 21 4.41 9.63 7.05
N ILE A 22 4.78 8.35 6.99
CA ILE A 22 6.04 7.89 6.42
C ILE A 22 5.72 7.19 5.09
N ALA A 23 6.33 7.64 4.00
CA ALA A 23 6.26 6.97 2.72
C ALA A 23 7.57 6.22 2.45
N SER A 24 7.48 5.01 1.90
CA SER A 24 8.66 4.29 1.41
C SER A 24 9.16 4.86 0.08
N ASN A 25 10.36 4.44 -0.31
CA ASN A 25 10.77 4.50 -1.71
C ASN A 25 9.81 3.68 -2.58
N VAL A 26 9.75 4.04 -3.87
CA VAL A 26 9.02 3.26 -4.87
C VAL A 26 9.75 1.93 -5.09
N PHE A 27 8.99 0.85 -5.21
CA PHE A 27 9.51 -0.48 -5.52
C PHE A 27 8.65 -1.17 -6.58
N GLU A 28 9.27 -2.02 -7.38
CA GLU A 28 8.59 -2.77 -8.43
C GLU A 28 8.21 -4.17 -7.95
N ALA A 29 6.94 -4.54 -8.13
CA ALA A 29 6.47 -5.91 -7.88
C ALA A 29 5.28 -6.23 -8.81
N GLY A 30 5.33 -7.40 -9.45
CA GLY A 30 4.27 -7.82 -10.38
C GLY A 30 4.09 -6.86 -11.56
N GLY A 31 5.18 -6.26 -12.04
CA GLY A 31 5.19 -5.31 -13.17
C GLY A 31 4.47 -3.99 -12.89
N CYS A 32 4.39 -3.59 -11.61
CA CYS A 32 3.79 -2.34 -11.17
C CYS A 32 4.69 -1.66 -10.15
N GLU A 33 4.68 -0.33 -10.14
CA GLU A 33 5.41 0.49 -9.18
C GLU A 33 4.52 0.80 -7.97
N TRP A 34 4.99 0.43 -6.79
CA TRP A 34 4.28 0.55 -5.53
C TRP A 34 5.06 1.41 -4.54
N TYR A 35 4.37 1.94 -3.54
CA TYR A 35 4.99 2.46 -2.32
C TYR A 35 4.10 2.15 -1.10
N LEU A 36 4.73 1.98 0.06
CA LEU A 36 4.07 1.81 1.35
C LEU A 36 3.89 3.18 1.99
N SER A 37 2.69 3.47 2.52
CA SER A 37 2.50 4.57 3.47
C SER A 37 2.15 4.04 4.86
N VAL A 38 2.87 4.51 5.86
CA VAL A 38 2.73 4.15 7.27
C VAL A 38 2.21 5.37 8.02
N HIS A 39 1.13 5.19 8.76
CA HIS A 39 0.50 6.23 9.56
C HIS A 39 0.66 5.82 11.04
N PRO A 40 1.69 6.32 11.75
CA PRO A 40 2.01 5.88 13.11
C PRO A 40 0.89 6.11 14.11
N LYS A 41 0.15 7.21 13.97
CA LYS A 41 -0.99 7.59 14.81
C LYS A 41 -2.34 7.26 14.17
N GLY A 42 -2.33 6.58 13.03
CA GLY A 42 -3.53 6.19 12.30
C GLY A 42 -4.11 7.27 11.40
N VAL A 43 -5.36 7.05 11.02
CA VAL A 43 -6.15 7.98 10.20
C VAL A 43 -7.41 8.40 10.96
N SER A 44 -8.05 9.49 10.55
CA SER A 44 -9.22 10.04 11.26
C SER A 44 -10.37 9.03 11.42
N GLY A 45 -11.24 9.29 12.39
CA GLY A 45 -12.36 8.41 12.72
C GLY A 45 -11.94 7.20 13.54
N ARG A 46 -12.48 6.01 13.20
CA ARG A 46 -12.29 4.77 13.99
C ARG A 46 -10.86 4.24 14.04
N PHE A 47 -9.96 4.79 13.24
CA PHE A 47 -8.58 4.34 13.12
C PHE A 47 -7.60 5.29 13.83
N ASN A 48 -8.10 6.32 14.50
CA ASN A 48 -7.28 7.26 15.24
C ASN A 48 -6.61 6.54 16.43
N GLY A 49 -5.30 6.75 16.60
CA GLY A 49 -4.51 6.09 17.63
C GLY A 49 -4.08 4.66 17.28
N HIS A 50 -4.43 4.14 16.10
CA HIS A 50 -4.02 2.81 15.64
C HIS A 50 -3.04 2.89 14.48
N LEU A 51 -2.00 2.05 14.46
CA LEU A 51 -1.10 1.95 13.31
C LEU A 51 -1.87 1.56 12.04
N CYS A 52 -1.79 2.39 11.00
CA CYS A 52 -2.38 2.09 9.69
C CYS A 52 -1.29 1.95 8.61
N LEU A 53 -1.43 0.95 7.75
CA LEU A 53 -0.51 0.61 6.66
C LEU A 53 -1.28 0.55 5.34
N PHE A 54 -0.76 1.19 4.29
CA PHE A 54 -1.40 1.20 2.97
C PHE A 54 -0.38 0.90 1.87
N LEU A 55 -0.75 -0.02 0.97
CA LEU A 55 -0.02 -0.27 -0.26
C LEU A 55 -0.63 0.59 -1.38
N ASN A 56 0.18 1.45 -1.97
CA ASN A 56 -0.25 2.44 -2.96
C ASN A 56 0.47 2.22 -4.28
N VAL A 57 -0.22 2.48 -5.40
CA VAL A 57 0.39 2.57 -6.73
C VAL A 57 1.10 3.92 -6.87
N ALA A 58 2.37 3.93 -7.26
CA ALA A 58 3.20 5.13 -7.39
C ALA A 58 2.88 5.93 -8.66
N ASN A 59 2.66 5.26 -9.79
CA ASN A 59 2.57 5.88 -11.11
C ASN A 59 1.14 6.12 -11.59
N ARG A 60 0.20 6.48 -10.69
CA ARG A 60 -1.24 6.60 -11.03
C ARG A 60 -1.53 7.44 -12.28
N LYS A 61 -0.76 8.50 -12.54
CA LYS A 61 -0.97 9.41 -13.67
C LYS A 61 -0.59 8.83 -15.03
N SER A 62 0.32 7.87 -15.10
CA SER A 62 0.71 7.20 -16.35
C SER A 62 -0.19 6.02 -16.71
N LEU A 63 -1.05 5.59 -15.77
CA LEU A 63 -1.97 4.50 -15.98
C LEU A 63 -3.19 4.97 -16.76
N ARG A 64 -3.54 4.22 -17.81
CA ARG A 64 -4.73 4.48 -18.62
C ARG A 64 -6.00 4.40 -17.75
N THR A 65 -6.98 5.23 -18.06
CA THR A 65 -8.32 5.13 -17.48
C THR A 65 -8.85 3.69 -17.58
N GLY A 66 -9.40 3.17 -16.49
CA GLY A 66 -9.88 1.77 -16.41
C GLY A 66 -8.81 0.73 -16.05
N TRP A 67 -7.56 1.14 -15.79
CA TRP A 67 -6.53 0.21 -15.30
C TRP A 67 -6.93 -0.43 -13.97
N ARG A 68 -6.80 -1.76 -13.91
CA ARG A 68 -7.06 -2.56 -12.70
C ARG A 68 -5.98 -3.62 -12.56
N ARG A 69 -5.48 -3.77 -11.35
CA ARG A 69 -4.65 -4.92 -10.95
C ARG A 69 -5.27 -5.60 -9.75
N SER A 70 -5.27 -6.93 -9.83
CA SER A 70 -5.62 -7.78 -8.69
C SER A 70 -4.32 -8.17 -8.02
N VAL A 71 -4.16 -7.80 -6.75
CA VAL A 71 -2.98 -8.13 -5.96
C VAL A 71 -3.38 -8.95 -4.73
N LYS A 72 -2.51 -9.89 -4.34
CA LYS A 72 -2.62 -10.68 -3.12
C LYS A 72 -1.41 -10.42 -2.24
N PHE A 73 -1.59 -9.64 -1.19
CA PHE A 73 -0.50 -9.26 -0.29
C PHE A 73 -0.92 -9.41 1.17
N CYS A 74 0.06 -9.35 2.07
CA CYS A 74 -0.17 -9.22 3.50
C CYS A 74 0.88 -8.25 4.04
N PHE A 75 0.56 -7.55 5.12
CA PHE A 75 1.54 -6.78 5.87
C PHE A 75 2.15 -7.66 6.95
N LEU A 76 3.45 -7.49 7.15
CA LEU A 76 4.22 -8.16 8.19
C LEU A 76 4.95 -7.08 8.99
N VAL A 77 4.70 -7.05 10.30
CA VAL A 77 5.40 -6.17 11.24
C VAL A 77 6.39 -7.02 12.02
N LEU A 78 7.66 -6.64 11.91
CA LEU A 78 8.76 -7.28 12.61
C LEU A 78 9.27 -6.33 13.70
N ASN A 79 9.79 -6.89 14.79
CA ASN A 79 10.59 -6.12 15.73
C ASN A 79 12.04 -5.97 15.22
N GLU A 80 12.87 -5.24 15.97
CA GLU A 80 14.29 -5.00 15.67
C GLU A 80 15.16 -6.28 15.59
N SER A 81 14.69 -7.39 16.17
CA SER A 81 15.34 -8.71 16.07
C SER A 81 14.76 -9.57 14.94
N ASN A 82 14.04 -8.97 13.99
CA ASN A 82 13.33 -9.64 12.89
C ASN A 82 12.28 -10.68 13.33
N LYS A 83 11.78 -10.59 14.57
CA LYS A 83 10.70 -11.45 15.06
C LYS A 83 9.36 -10.88 14.63
N GLU A 84 8.49 -11.74 14.11
CA GLU A 84 7.11 -11.40 13.76
C GLU A 84 6.32 -10.95 15.00
N LEU A 85 5.85 -9.70 14.97
CA LEU A 85 4.93 -9.14 15.95
C LEU A 85 3.49 -9.25 15.47
N TYR A 86 3.28 -9.05 14.17
CA TYR A 86 1.97 -9.06 13.56
C TYR A 86 2.04 -9.42 12.09
N ARG A 87 1.05 -10.18 11.64
CA ARG A 87 0.80 -10.46 10.22
C ARG A 87 -0.67 -10.21 9.93
N SER A 88 -0.93 -9.37 8.94
CA SER A 88 -2.30 -9.17 8.48
C SER A 88 -2.82 -10.45 7.81
N PRO A 89 -4.14 -10.68 7.78
CA PRO A 89 -4.73 -11.61 6.83
C PRO A 89 -4.23 -11.33 5.41
N VAL A 90 -4.26 -12.35 4.55
CA VAL A 90 -3.93 -12.15 3.14
C VAL A 90 -5.03 -11.33 2.50
N GLU A 91 -4.71 -10.07 2.25
CA GLU A 91 -5.59 -9.13 1.57
C GLU A 91 -5.62 -9.45 0.08
N LYS A 92 -6.83 -9.70 -0.43
CA LYS A 92 -7.12 -9.74 -1.87
C LYS A 92 -7.65 -8.37 -2.28
N ALA A 93 -6.75 -7.41 -2.48
CA ALA A 93 -7.15 -6.12 -3.01
C ALA A 93 -7.29 -6.25 -4.54
N SER A 94 -8.53 -6.24 -5.01
CA SER A 94 -8.83 -5.97 -6.42
C SER A 94 -9.13 -4.49 -6.65
N SER A 95 -8.70 -3.65 -5.70
CA SER A 95 -9.01 -2.23 -5.64
C SER A 95 -8.70 -1.60 -6.97
N LEU A 96 -9.74 -1.03 -7.56
CA LEU A 96 -9.66 -0.11 -8.68
C LEU A 96 -8.73 1.02 -8.24
N PHE A 97 -7.43 0.89 -8.51
CA PHE A 97 -6.48 1.98 -8.43
C PHE A 97 -6.77 2.88 -9.64
N CYS A 98 -7.96 3.49 -9.64
CA CYS A 98 -8.32 4.45 -10.66
C CYS A 98 -7.34 5.63 -10.55
N ALA A 99 -6.75 6.02 -11.68
CA ALA A 99 -6.26 7.36 -11.83
C ALA A 99 -7.47 8.30 -11.66
N TRP A 100 -7.68 8.84 -10.45
CA TRP A 100 -8.69 9.89 -10.26
C TRP A 100 -8.17 11.13 -10.97
N ASN A 101 -8.71 11.41 -12.15
CA ASN A 101 -8.50 12.68 -12.82
C ASN A 101 -9.17 13.77 -11.97
N GLN A 102 -8.45 14.84 -11.66
CA GLN A 102 -9.03 16.04 -11.03
C GLN A 102 -10.04 16.77 -11.95
N HIS A 103 -10.22 16.28 -13.18
CA HIS A 103 -11.28 16.70 -14.09
C HIS A 103 -12.22 15.52 -14.33
N GLY A 104 -13.38 15.55 -13.68
CA GLY A 104 -14.38 14.51 -13.78
C GLY A 104 -15.02 14.47 -15.16
N VAL A 105 -15.01 13.28 -15.77
CA VAL A 105 -16.11 12.82 -16.63
C VAL A 105 -16.30 11.34 -16.31
N SER A 106 -17.45 11.02 -15.70
CA SER A 106 -17.96 9.66 -15.55
C SER A 106 -18.62 9.27 -16.87
N GLU A 107 -17.93 8.52 -17.73
CA GLU A 107 -18.62 7.77 -18.77
C GLU A 107 -19.12 6.46 -18.18
N ARG A 108 -20.46 6.35 -18.07
CA ARG A 108 -21.14 5.06 -17.89
C ARG A 108 -20.91 4.26 -19.17
N SER A 109 -20.11 3.21 -19.11
CA SER A 109 -20.22 2.11 -20.06
C SER A 109 -21.17 1.07 -19.48
N SER A 110 -22.43 1.15 -19.91
CA SER A 110 -23.37 0.03 -19.89
C SER A 110 -22.91 -1.02 -20.89
N LEU A 111 -22.68 -2.25 -20.41
CA LEU A 111 -23.12 -3.52 -21.00
C LEU A 111 -23.23 -4.54 -19.86
#